data_AF-A0A5N5Z6K1-F1
#
_entry.id   AF-A0A5N5Z6K1-F1
#
_cell.length_a   1.000
_cell.length_b   1.000
_cell.length_c   1.000
_cell.angle_alpha   90.00
_cell.angle_beta   90.00
_cell.angle_gamma   90.00
#
_symmetry.space_group_name_H-M   'P 1'
#
loop_
_entity.id
_entity.type
_entity.pdbx_description
1 polymer ?
#
loop_
_entity_poly.entity_id
_entity_poly.type
_entity_poly.pdbx_seq_one_letter_code
_entity_poly.pdbx_strand_id
1 'polypeptide(L)'
;MTEIDLTKEKFSNDRAKFRREIINIFLNESPGTGKGVNTSRYKYVVNVLPDGRKIYLSRPANFNNGFDFTLNVESTNFNLGLKNEKGNPKRSSTRPTHENILTDLRNKKAENKGLYDSLIDEIDLIFNCQNTSKTDFPFETGHSSKLILECIKWLFEEQDVTYWNYSGRSMFYKAIKEI
;
A
#
# COMPACT_ATOMS: atom_id res chain seq x y z
N MET A 1 -12.12 -17.62 1.33
CA MET A 1 -11.18 -16.59 0.86
C MET A 1 -10.00 -17.31 0.27
N THR A 2 -9.70 -17.07 -0.99
CA THR A 2 -8.60 -17.70 -1.73
C THR A 2 -7.33 -16.88 -1.49
N GLU A 3 -6.25 -17.52 -1.05
CA GLU A 3 -4.93 -16.88 -0.89
C GLU A 3 -4.05 -17.24 -2.09
N ILE A 4 -3.39 -16.24 -2.67
CA ILE A 4 -2.48 -16.36 -3.83
C ILE A 4 -1.15 -15.74 -3.42
N ASP A 5 -0.05 -16.46 -3.64
CA ASP A 5 1.30 -16.00 -3.34
C ASP A 5 1.91 -15.31 -4.57
N LEU A 6 2.20 -14.02 -4.44
CA LEU A 6 2.87 -13.19 -5.44
C LEU A 6 4.27 -12.74 -4.98
N THR A 7 4.81 -13.30 -3.89
CA THR A 7 6.09 -12.86 -3.31
C THR A 7 7.30 -13.07 -4.23
N LYS A 8 7.18 -13.99 -5.19
CA LYS A 8 8.20 -14.27 -6.21
C LYS A 8 7.91 -13.60 -7.55
N GLU A 9 6.75 -12.94 -7.67
CA GLU A 9 6.33 -12.28 -8.91
C GLU A 9 7.18 -11.03 -9.15
N LYS A 10 7.67 -10.87 -10.37
CA LYS A 10 8.46 -9.71 -10.77
C LYS A 10 7.62 -8.82 -11.66
N PHE A 11 7.11 -7.75 -11.08
CA PHE A 11 6.36 -6.74 -11.80
C PHE A 11 7.26 -5.85 -12.66
N SER A 12 6.68 -5.33 -13.74
CA SER A 12 7.38 -4.46 -14.68
C SER A 12 7.80 -3.13 -14.05
N ASN A 13 8.96 -2.62 -14.47
CA ASN A 13 9.39 -1.26 -14.16
C ASN A 13 8.74 -0.18 -15.06
N ASP A 14 7.72 -0.56 -15.82
CA ASP A 14 6.89 0.35 -16.62
C ASP A 14 5.50 0.44 -15.98
N ARG A 15 5.05 1.66 -15.68
CA ARG A 15 3.77 1.90 -15.00
C ARG A 15 2.58 1.28 -15.72
N ALA A 16 2.50 1.39 -17.04
CA ALA A 16 1.36 0.87 -17.79
C ALA A 16 1.39 -0.67 -17.84
N LYS A 17 2.58 -1.27 -17.92
CA LYS A 17 2.76 -2.72 -17.88
C LYS A 17 2.47 -3.28 -16.49
N PHE A 18 2.98 -2.66 -15.42
CA PHE A 18 2.75 -3.10 -14.04
C PHE A 18 1.24 -3.15 -13.73
N ARG A 19 0.52 -2.08 -14.03
CA ARG A 19 -0.94 -2.06 -13.87
C ARG A 19 -1.66 -3.14 -14.68
N ARG A 20 -1.23 -3.37 -15.92
CA ARG A 20 -1.80 -4.44 -16.76
C ARG A 20 -1.55 -5.81 -16.13
N GLU A 21 -0.36 -6.06 -15.60
CA GLU A 21 -0.02 -7.32 -14.92
C GLU A 21 -0.94 -7.56 -13.71
N ILE A 22 -1.17 -6.53 -12.88
CA ILE A 22 -2.09 -6.61 -11.74
C ILE A 22 -3.53 -6.89 -12.17
N ILE A 23 -4.03 -6.18 -13.19
CA ILE A 23 -5.39 -6.42 -13.70
C ILE A 23 -5.51 -7.84 -14.27
N ASN A 24 -4.51 -8.31 -15.03
CA ASN A 24 -4.51 -9.66 -15.58
C ASN A 24 -4.55 -10.74 -14.49
N ILE A 25 -3.90 -10.51 -13.34
CA ILE A 25 -4.01 -11.40 -12.18
C ILE A 25 -5.47 -11.46 -11.68
N PHE A 26 -6.15 -10.31 -11.59
CA PHE A 26 -7.55 -10.24 -11.15
C PHE A 26 -8.53 -10.86 -12.15
N LEU A 27 -8.22 -10.85 -13.45
CA LEU A 27 -9.07 -11.50 -14.46
C LEU A 27 -9.14 -13.03 -14.31
N ASN A 28 -8.23 -13.64 -13.55
CA ASN A 28 -8.27 -15.08 -13.23
C ASN A 28 -9.16 -15.41 -12.01
N GLU A 29 -9.77 -14.41 -11.38
CA GLU A 29 -10.70 -14.62 -10.27
C GLU A 29 -12.00 -15.29 -10.75
N SER A 30 -12.44 -16.34 -10.05
CA SER A 30 -13.81 -16.85 -10.20
C SER A 30 -14.83 -15.85 -9.64
N PRO A 31 -15.93 -15.55 -10.37
CA PRO A 31 -16.93 -14.59 -9.94
C PRO A 31 -17.68 -15.09 -8.69
N GLY A 32 -18.14 -14.15 -7.86
CA GLY A 32 -19.06 -14.46 -6.76
C GLY A 32 -20.50 -14.59 -7.26
N THR A 33 -21.37 -15.18 -6.43
CA THR A 33 -22.81 -15.33 -6.71
C THR A 33 -23.67 -14.39 -5.87
N GLY A 34 -23.07 -13.53 -5.02
CA GLY A 34 -23.81 -12.55 -4.23
C GLY A 34 -22.98 -11.85 -3.15
N LYS A 35 -23.66 -11.37 -2.10
CA LYS A 35 -23.06 -10.69 -0.94
C LYS A 35 -22.63 -11.66 0.16
N GLY A 36 -21.79 -11.19 1.08
CA GLY A 36 -21.42 -11.93 2.29
C GLY A 36 -20.58 -13.18 1.97
N VAL A 37 -21.12 -14.35 2.29
CA VAL A 37 -20.49 -15.65 2.03
C VAL A 37 -20.49 -16.03 0.55
N ASN A 38 -21.42 -15.46 -0.23
CA ASN A 38 -21.52 -15.68 -1.68
C ASN A 38 -20.59 -14.74 -2.47
N THR A 39 -19.81 -13.91 -1.78
CA THR A 39 -18.80 -13.04 -2.39
C THR A 39 -17.48 -13.81 -2.52
N SER A 40 -16.98 -13.96 -3.74
CA SER A 40 -15.61 -14.44 -3.96
C SER A 40 -14.62 -13.43 -3.39
N ARG A 41 -13.69 -13.91 -2.57
CA ARG A 41 -12.70 -13.06 -1.87
C ARG A 41 -11.30 -13.59 -2.11
N TYR A 42 -10.40 -12.69 -2.45
CA TYR A 42 -9.01 -13.02 -2.75
C TYR A 42 -8.06 -12.20 -1.87
N LYS A 43 -6.97 -12.86 -1.49
CA LYS A 43 -5.85 -12.29 -0.76
C LYS A 43 -4.58 -12.58 -1.56
N TYR A 44 -3.90 -11.55 -2.04
CA TYR A 44 -2.67 -11.66 -2.81
C TYR A 44 -1.49 -11.26 -1.94
N VAL A 45 -0.71 -12.22 -1.47
CA VAL A 45 0.48 -11.96 -0.63
C VAL A 45 1.59 -11.44 -1.53
N VAL A 46 1.91 -10.15 -1.41
CA VAL A 46 2.87 -9.46 -2.28
C VAL A 46 4.24 -9.35 -1.66
N ASN A 47 4.33 -9.41 -0.33
CA ASN A 47 5.61 -9.40 0.38
C ASN A 47 5.47 -10.04 1.77
N VAL A 48 6.59 -10.52 2.30
CA VAL A 48 6.73 -10.99 3.69
C VAL A 48 7.87 -10.21 4.34
N LEU A 49 7.56 -9.49 5.42
CA LEU A 49 8.56 -8.75 6.17
C LEU A 49 9.52 -9.69 6.92
N PRO A 50 10.71 -9.21 7.34
CA PRO A 50 11.66 -10.04 8.10
C PRO A 50 11.08 -10.65 9.38
N ASP A 51 10.10 -9.98 9.99
CA ASP A 51 9.37 -10.45 11.17
C ASP A 51 8.21 -11.41 10.86
N GLY A 52 8.05 -11.82 9.60
CA GLY A 52 7.04 -12.77 9.14
C GLY A 52 5.68 -12.15 8.81
N ARG A 53 5.45 -10.85 9.05
CA ARG A 53 4.18 -10.21 8.69
C ARG A 53 3.99 -10.18 7.17
N LYS A 54 2.82 -10.61 6.70
CA LYS A 54 2.43 -10.55 5.29
C LYS A 54 1.90 -9.15 4.93
N ILE A 55 2.40 -8.61 3.82
CA ILE A 55 1.78 -7.49 3.10
C ILE A 55 0.96 -8.11 1.98
N TYR A 56 -0.31 -7.73 1.87
CA TYR A 56 -1.21 -8.35 0.90
C TYR A 56 -2.25 -7.38 0.34
N LEU A 57 -2.68 -7.66 -0.89
CA LEU A 57 -3.83 -7.01 -1.51
C LEU A 57 -5.08 -7.84 -1.22
N SER A 58 -6.16 -7.19 -0.81
CA SER A 58 -7.45 -7.84 -0.55
C SER A 58 -8.49 -7.39 -1.56
N ARG A 59 -9.27 -8.35 -2.07
CA ARG A 59 -10.33 -8.14 -3.05
C ARG A 59 -11.62 -8.92 -2.71
N PRO A 60 -12.80 -8.42 -3.12
CA PRO A 60 -13.04 -7.09 -3.68
C PRO A 60 -12.87 -5.99 -2.61
N ALA A 61 -12.55 -4.76 -3.02
CA ALA A 61 -12.71 -3.62 -2.13
C ALA A 61 -14.21 -3.27 -1.94
N ASN A 62 -14.50 -2.46 -0.92
CA ASN A 62 -15.89 -2.06 -0.62
C ASN A 62 -16.42 -0.99 -1.58
N PHE A 63 -15.53 -0.20 -2.20
CA PHE A 63 -15.89 0.86 -3.15
C PHE A 63 -15.71 0.37 -4.59
N ASN A 64 -16.10 1.18 -5.58
CA ASN A 64 -15.92 0.90 -7.02
C ASN A 64 -16.44 -0.46 -7.50
N ASN A 65 -17.51 -0.96 -6.87
CA ASN A 65 -18.05 -2.31 -7.11
C ASN A 65 -17.00 -3.44 -7.04
N GLY A 66 -15.90 -3.21 -6.31
CA GLY A 66 -14.87 -4.20 -6.08
C GLY A 66 -13.89 -4.41 -7.24
N PHE A 67 -13.86 -3.54 -8.26
CA PHE A 67 -12.85 -3.67 -9.33
C PHE A 67 -11.43 -3.36 -8.86
N ASP A 68 -11.28 -2.53 -7.84
CA ASP A 68 -10.01 -2.21 -7.18
C ASP A 68 -9.70 -3.17 -6.01
N PHE A 69 -8.61 -2.89 -5.31
CA PHE A 69 -8.14 -3.70 -4.19
C PHE A 69 -7.82 -2.82 -3.00
N THR A 70 -7.48 -3.46 -1.89
CA THR A 70 -7.07 -2.78 -0.67
C THR A 70 -5.74 -3.30 -0.21
N LEU A 71 -4.81 -2.42 0.17
CA LEU A 71 -3.58 -2.84 0.82
C LEU A 71 -3.82 -3.15 2.30
N ASN A 72 -3.23 -4.25 2.78
CA ASN A 72 -3.24 -4.63 4.18
C ASN A 72 -1.86 -5.11 4.64
N VAL A 73 -1.55 -4.89 5.92
CA VAL A 73 -0.40 -5.50 6.60
C VAL A 73 -0.91 -6.32 7.77
N GLU A 74 -0.59 -7.61 7.76
CA GLU A 74 -0.97 -8.55 8.81
C GLU A 74 -0.45 -8.09 10.18
N SER A 75 -1.26 -8.34 11.22
CA SER A 75 -0.91 -8.03 12.62
C SER A 75 -0.48 -6.58 12.88
N THR A 76 -0.93 -5.62 12.05
CA THR A 76 -0.60 -4.19 12.19
C THR A 76 -1.87 -3.39 12.38
N ASN A 77 -1.91 -2.46 13.33
CA ASN A 77 -3.03 -1.55 13.51
C ASN A 77 -2.61 -0.10 13.20
N PHE A 78 -2.91 0.36 11.99
CA PHE A 78 -2.62 1.72 11.54
C PHE A 78 -3.48 2.80 12.23
N ASN A 79 -4.53 2.40 12.93
CA ASN A 79 -5.38 3.30 13.70
C ASN A 79 -5.06 3.29 15.21
N LEU A 80 -3.96 2.63 15.62
CA LEU A 80 -3.58 2.58 17.03
C LEU A 80 -3.32 4.00 17.57
N GLY A 81 -3.95 4.34 18.68
CA GLY A 81 -3.82 5.66 19.31
C GLY A 81 -4.57 6.80 18.60
N LEU A 82 -5.15 6.56 17.42
CA LEU A 82 -5.91 7.58 16.69
C LEU A 82 -7.35 7.69 17.21
N LYS A 83 -7.87 8.91 17.25
CA LYS A 83 -9.26 9.21 17.61
C LYS A 83 -10.05 9.69 16.39
N ASN A 84 -11.35 9.43 16.37
CA ASN A 84 -12.27 9.98 15.38
C ASN A 84 -12.68 11.40 15.78
N GLU A 85 -13.48 12.05 14.93
CA GLU A 85 -13.97 13.43 15.13
C GLU A 85 -14.75 13.63 16.44
N LYS A 86 -15.28 12.54 17.01
CA LYS A 86 -16.01 12.55 18.29
C LYS A 86 -15.09 12.26 19.49
N GLY A 87 -13.77 12.21 19.28
CA GLY A 87 -12.78 11.90 20.32
C GLY A 87 -12.68 10.43 20.72
N ASN A 88 -13.44 9.53 20.07
CA ASN A 88 -13.43 8.10 20.37
C ASN A 88 -12.31 7.39 19.61
N PRO A 89 -11.69 6.32 20.14
CA PRO A 89 -10.70 5.54 19.42
C PRO A 89 -11.20 5.08 18.05
N LYS A 90 -10.39 5.26 17.01
CA LYS A 90 -10.72 4.76 15.67
C LYS A 90 -10.75 3.24 15.68
N ARG A 91 -11.65 2.65 14.89
CA ARG A 91 -11.71 1.20 14.71
C ARG A 91 -10.36 0.67 14.21
N SER A 92 -9.89 -0.42 14.80
CA SER A 92 -8.65 -1.10 14.38
C SER A 92 -8.69 -1.41 12.88
N SER A 93 -7.57 -1.14 12.20
CA SER A 93 -7.42 -1.35 10.76
C SER A 93 -6.03 -1.83 10.42
N THR A 94 -5.95 -2.93 9.67
CA THR A 94 -4.71 -3.41 9.02
C THR A 94 -4.42 -2.69 7.71
N ARG A 95 -5.31 -1.80 7.27
CA ARG A 95 -5.17 -1.02 6.03
C ARG A 95 -4.52 0.32 6.36
N PRO A 96 -3.35 0.64 5.80
CA PRO A 96 -2.81 2.00 5.90
C PRO A 96 -3.70 2.95 5.09
N THR A 97 -3.91 4.15 5.63
CA THR A 97 -4.43 5.28 4.86
C THR A 97 -3.27 6.12 4.32
N HIS A 98 -3.51 6.95 3.31
CA HIS A 98 -2.51 7.94 2.87
C HIS A 98 -2.03 8.81 4.04
N GLU A 99 -2.93 9.25 4.93
CA GLU A 99 -2.56 10.07 6.09
C GLU A 99 -1.68 9.30 7.10
N ASN A 100 -1.86 7.98 7.26
CA ASN A 100 -0.94 7.18 8.07
C ASN A 100 0.47 7.24 7.52
N ILE A 101 0.62 7.12 6.19
CA ILE A 101 1.92 7.22 5.53
C ILE A 101 2.50 8.63 5.66
N LEU A 102 1.71 9.67 5.41
CA LEU A 102 2.17 11.06 5.50
C LEU A 102 2.61 11.42 6.93
N THR A 103 1.87 11.00 7.95
CA THR A 103 2.24 11.19 9.35
C THR A 103 3.56 10.50 9.68
N ASP A 104 3.74 9.26 9.24
CA ASP A 104 4.96 8.50 9.47
C ASP A 104 6.18 9.17 8.81
N LEU A 105 6.03 9.64 7.56
CA LEU A 105 7.06 10.40 6.84
C LEU A 105 7.42 11.74 7.52
N ARG A 106 6.43 12.48 8.03
CA ARG A 106 6.68 13.71 8.81
C ARG A 106 7.51 13.42 10.07
N ASN A 107 7.20 12.35 10.78
CA ASN A 107 7.94 11.94 11.98
C ASN A 107 9.38 11.57 11.63
N LYS A 108 9.60 10.81 10.55
CA LYS A 108 10.94 10.45 10.07
C LYS A 108 11.77 11.67 9.64
N LYS A 109 11.13 12.65 8.97
CA LYS A 109 11.79 13.92 8.63
C LYS A 109 12.23 14.70 9.87
N ALA A 110 11.36 14.74 10.90
CA ALA A 110 11.66 15.40 12.16
C ALA A 110 12.75 14.68 12.97
N GLU A 111 12.79 13.35 12.91
CA GLU A 111 13.82 12.52 13.56
C GLU A 111 15.19 12.71 12.91
N ASN A 112 15.29 12.55 11.59
CA ASN A 112 16.55 12.66 10.86
C ASN A 112 16.33 13.07 9.41
N LYS A 113 16.57 14.35 9.10
CA LYS A 113 16.41 14.90 7.75
C LYS A 113 17.31 14.22 6.72
N GLY A 114 18.56 13.88 7.05
CA GLY A 114 19.49 13.28 6.10
C GLY A 114 19.05 11.88 5.66
N LEU A 115 18.63 11.04 6.60
CA LEU A 115 18.03 9.73 6.29
C LEU A 115 16.71 9.89 5.53
N TYR A 116 15.92 10.90 5.89
CA TYR A 116 14.64 11.18 5.23
C TYR A 116 14.83 11.59 3.78
N ASP A 117 15.80 12.45 3.48
CA ASP A 117 16.10 12.86 2.11
C ASP A 117 16.46 11.63 1.26
N SER A 118 17.30 10.70 1.78
CA SER A 118 17.59 9.43 1.09
C SER A 118 16.38 8.49 0.98
N LEU A 119 15.47 8.50 1.95
CA LEU A 119 14.21 7.74 1.85
C LEU A 119 13.29 8.31 0.76
N ILE A 120 13.28 9.64 0.59
CA ILE A 120 12.53 10.31 -0.48
C ILE A 120 13.07 9.93 -1.86
N ASP A 121 14.38 9.81 -2.03
CA ASP A 121 14.97 9.34 -3.30
C ASP A 121 14.43 7.95 -3.70
N GLU A 122 14.25 7.05 -2.72
CA GLU A 122 13.64 5.73 -2.93
C GLU A 122 12.15 5.81 -3.26
N ILE A 123 11.43 6.76 -2.66
CA ILE A 123 10.02 7.02 -3.00
C ILE A 123 9.90 7.59 -4.42
N ASP A 124 10.84 8.42 -4.86
CA ASP A 124 10.88 8.95 -6.23
C ASP A 124 11.11 7.81 -7.25
N LEU A 125 11.93 6.82 -6.92
CA LEU A 125 12.07 5.60 -7.73
C LEU A 125 10.73 4.84 -7.80
N ILE A 126 10.08 4.60 -6.67
CA ILE A 126 8.79 3.91 -6.61
C ILE A 126 7.72 4.69 -7.40
N PHE A 127 7.70 6.02 -7.31
CA PHE A 127 6.79 6.88 -8.07
C PHE A 127 6.99 6.76 -9.58
N ASN A 128 8.18 6.38 -10.03
CA ASN A 128 8.48 6.07 -11.43
C ASN A 128 8.43 4.57 -11.76
N CYS A 129 7.83 3.76 -10.87
CA CYS A 129 7.75 2.30 -10.97
C CYS A 129 9.13 1.61 -11.07
N GLN A 130 10.19 2.24 -10.57
CA GLN A 130 11.51 1.64 -10.51
C GLN A 130 11.71 0.89 -9.19
N ASN A 131 12.62 -0.09 -9.22
CA ASN A 131 13.03 -0.79 -8.00
C ASN A 131 13.83 0.13 -7.09
N THR A 132 13.59 0.01 -5.79
CA THR A 132 14.39 0.70 -4.78
C THR A 132 15.81 0.14 -4.73
N SER A 133 16.78 1.00 -4.46
CA SER A 133 18.18 0.63 -4.27
C SER A 133 18.50 0.30 -2.81
N LYS A 134 17.76 0.93 -1.89
CA LYS A 134 17.87 0.75 -0.44
C LYS A 134 16.49 0.79 0.20
N THR A 135 16.22 -0.11 1.14
CA THR A 135 14.93 -0.14 1.85
C THR A 135 15.06 -0.02 3.36
N ASP A 136 16.25 -0.28 3.89
CA ASP A 136 16.49 -0.32 5.33
C ASP A 136 17.20 0.97 5.77
N PHE A 137 16.45 1.82 6.46
CA PHE A 137 16.88 3.09 7.01
C PHE A 137 16.64 3.05 8.53
N PRO A 138 17.65 3.36 9.35
CA PRO A 138 17.59 3.17 10.79
C PRO A 138 16.82 4.32 11.47
N PHE A 139 15.52 4.41 11.18
CA PHE A 139 14.59 5.27 11.91
C PHE A 139 14.01 4.53 13.10
N GLU A 140 13.92 5.21 14.23
CA GLU A 140 13.29 4.73 15.46
C GLU A 140 11.81 5.12 15.55
N THR A 141 11.37 6.11 14.77
CA THR A 141 9.97 6.57 14.76
C THR A 141 9.09 5.82 13.77
N GLY A 142 7.87 5.51 14.22
CA GLY A 142 6.81 4.95 13.38
C GLY A 142 7.10 3.51 12.94
N HIS A 143 6.70 3.17 11.72
CA HIS A 143 6.96 1.85 11.14
C HIS A 143 8.33 1.80 10.46
N SER A 144 8.93 0.60 10.35
CA SER A 144 10.18 0.41 9.59
C SER A 144 10.09 1.01 8.18
N SER A 145 11.18 1.59 7.69
CA SER A 145 11.24 2.15 6.32
C SER A 145 10.88 1.13 5.25
N LYS A 146 11.26 -0.13 5.41
CA LYS A 146 10.90 -1.22 4.49
C LYS A 146 9.39 -1.40 4.35
N LEU A 147 8.65 -1.43 5.47
CA LEU A 147 7.19 -1.49 5.45
C LEU A 147 6.57 -0.26 4.78
N ILE A 148 7.10 0.93 5.07
CA ILE A 148 6.58 2.19 4.51
C ILE A 148 6.77 2.24 2.99
N LEU A 149 7.96 1.90 2.48
CA LEU A 149 8.24 1.85 1.04
C LEU A 149 7.34 0.84 0.33
N GLU A 150 7.14 -0.35 0.91
CA GLU A 150 6.21 -1.35 0.37
C GLU A 150 4.76 -0.84 0.37
N CYS A 151 4.34 -0.14 1.41
CA CYS A 151 3.01 0.44 1.44
C CYS A 151 2.83 1.52 0.38
N ILE A 152 3.81 2.41 0.19
CA ILE A 152 3.77 3.45 -0.83
C ILE A 152 3.69 2.85 -2.24
N LYS A 153 4.50 1.81 -2.52
CA LYS A 153 4.46 1.10 -3.81
C LYS A 153 3.05 0.62 -4.15
N TRP A 154 2.40 -0.09 -3.21
CA TRP A 154 1.09 -0.66 -3.45
C TRP A 154 -0.04 0.36 -3.38
N LEU A 155 0.10 1.45 -2.60
CA LEU A 155 -0.85 2.56 -2.62
C LEU A 155 -0.81 3.32 -3.94
N PHE A 156 0.37 3.54 -4.53
CA PHE A 156 0.44 4.11 -5.88
C PHE A 156 -0.20 3.21 -6.93
N GLU A 157 0.02 1.90 -6.85
CA GLU A 157 -0.63 0.94 -7.76
C GLU A 157 -2.16 0.91 -7.55
N GLU A 158 -2.62 1.03 -6.30
CA GLU A 158 -4.06 1.20 -6.00
C GLU A 158 -4.61 2.44 -6.71
N GLN A 159 -3.89 3.57 -6.67
CA GLN A 159 -4.31 4.76 -7.40
C GLN A 159 -4.31 4.57 -8.92
N ASP A 160 -3.40 3.76 -9.46
CA ASP A 160 -3.29 3.50 -10.90
C ASP A 160 -4.40 2.59 -11.42
N VAL A 161 -4.93 1.70 -10.59
CA VAL A 161 -6.12 0.89 -10.87
C VAL A 161 -7.40 1.71 -10.67
N THR A 162 -7.56 2.36 -9.52
CA THR A 162 -8.79 3.06 -9.15
C THR A 162 -9.01 4.34 -9.95
N TYR A 163 -7.94 5.10 -10.18
CA TYR A 163 -7.97 6.42 -10.79
C TYR A 163 -7.15 6.46 -12.09
N TRP A 164 -7.18 5.37 -12.88
CA TRP A 164 -6.39 5.21 -14.12
C TRP A 164 -6.37 6.47 -14.99
N ASN A 165 -7.54 7.10 -15.19
CA ASN A 165 -7.72 8.27 -16.06
C ASN A 165 -7.60 9.62 -15.33
N TYR A 166 -7.20 9.61 -14.05
CA TYR A 166 -7.15 10.79 -13.19
C TYR A 166 -5.78 10.92 -12.50
N SER A 167 -5.68 11.88 -11.58
CA SER A 167 -4.43 12.29 -10.95
C SER A 167 -4.11 11.57 -9.64
N GLY A 168 -4.79 10.47 -9.29
CA GLY A 168 -4.68 9.81 -7.97
C GLY A 168 -3.23 9.60 -7.50
N ARG A 169 -2.41 8.96 -8.34
CA ARG A 169 -0.98 8.73 -8.08
C ARG A 169 -0.22 10.03 -7.87
N SER A 170 -0.41 11.00 -8.76
CA SER A 170 0.26 12.31 -8.69
C SER A 170 -0.16 13.12 -7.48
N MET A 171 -1.43 13.03 -7.04
CA MET A 171 -1.92 13.71 -5.84
C MET A 171 -1.27 13.14 -4.58
N PHE A 172 -1.21 11.81 -4.45
CA PHE A 172 -0.55 11.19 -3.30
C PHE A 172 0.95 11.52 -3.28
N TYR A 173 1.62 11.44 -4.43
CA TYR A 173 3.03 11.82 -4.53
C TYR A 173 3.28 13.29 -4.19
N LYS A 174 2.44 14.21 -4.68
CA LYS A 174 2.54 15.62 -4.35
C LYS A 174 2.43 15.86 -2.84
N ALA A 175 1.47 15.20 -2.18
CA ALA A 175 1.33 15.29 -0.73
C ALA A 175 2.56 14.80 0.03
N ILE A 176 3.26 13.78 -0.49
CA ILE A 176 4.55 13.33 0.05
C ILE A 176 5.63 14.41 -0.13
N LYS A 177 5.73 15.03 -1.31
CA LYS A 177 6.75 16.06 -1.60
C LYS A 177 6.51 17.39 -0.86
N GLU A 178 5.31 17.61 -0.34
CA GLU A 178 4.97 18.79 0.49
C GLU A 178 5.38 18.63 1.96
N ILE A 179 5.84 17.44 2.40
CA ILE A 179 6.36 17.19 3.76
C ILE A 179 7.75 17.78 3.93
#